data_AF-A0A1H6FGN2-F1
#
_entry.id   AF-A0A1H6FGN2-F1
#
_cell.length_a   1.000
_cell.length_b   1.000
_cell.length_c   1.000
_cell.angle_alpha   90.00
_cell.angle_beta   90.00
_cell.angle_gamma   90.00
#
_symmetry.space_group_name_H-M   'P 1'
#
loop_
_entity.id
_entity.type
_entity.pdbx_description
1 polymer ?
#
loop_
_entity_poly.entity_id
_entity_poly.type
_entity_poly.pdbx_seq_one_letter_code
_entity_poly.pdbx_strand_id
1 'polypeptide(L)'
;MLKKFFTYSIIIVSSLILLELLSFSLFSMLTGQDFDYATLQKQRLQRIAIIQKKLSPTTKETGKNSQALYNFHPYLGYVGHPDAKPWGELYPAFNHYGVLSVPNHVYPYKKADDEFVIAIVGGSVADIFANYVEDIFNQYVRQQFGFDKKIILINLATGGYKQPQQLFHIQYALLSGFELDAVLNIDGFNDLALSNDNLKHQVNPIFPSGFHIGLLSKIHSSHLDFHTVKRFSDYYSLYETELALLSFVESALLRYSPFLNLTANLWSKQTTQKLKQDEYQLTLKAQETMPDFFRGPQLEIEHNSYHLLAEIWGKSSEMLHAICQQNNLHYFHILQPNQYIDGAKPLSEKEKSIAINVDNSWGITAKSGYDKLIAKGQELKDKGIAFHDLSRIFQDTTEILYVDDCCHFNYEGNLIMGKEIADIIMDTLKEN
;
A
#
# COMPACT_ATOMS: atom_id res chain seq x y z
N MET A 1 -42.29 22.50 47.85
CA MET A 1 -41.78 22.19 46.50
C MET A 1 -40.54 23.01 46.13
N LEU A 2 -40.56 24.34 46.30
CA LEU A 2 -39.45 25.24 45.94
C LEU A 2 -38.08 24.88 46.54
N LYS A 3 -38.03 24.52 47.84
CA LYS A 3 -36.78 24.12 48.51
C LYS A 3 -36.17 22.83 47.93
N LYS A 4 -37.00 21.84 47.59
CA LYS A 4 -36.54 20.59 46.96
C LYS A 4 -36.01 20.85 45.55
N PHE A 5 -36.73 21.65 44.76
CA PHE A 5 -36.29 22.08 43.43
C PHE A 5 -34.92 22.77 43.49
N PHE A 6 -34.74 23.72 44.39
CA PHE A 6 -33.46 24.43 44.57
C PHE A 6 -32.31 23.48 44.95
N THR A 7 -32.55 22.54 45.87
CA THR A 7 -31.54 21.52 46.24
C THR A 7 -31.17 20.64 45.05
N TYR A 8 -32.14 20.18 44.25
CA TYR A 8 -31.85 19.38 43.06
C TYR A 8 -31.07 20.17 42.00
N SER A 9 -31.39 21.44 41.80
CA SER A 9 -30.66 22.31 40.87
C SER A 9 -29.20 22.49 41.30
N ILE A 10 -28.92 22.69 42.59
CA ILE A 10 -27.54 22.77 43.10
C ILE A 10 -26.79 21.48 42.81
N ILE A 11 -27.39 20.32 43.11
CA ILE A 11 -26.75 19.02 42.88
C ILE A 11 -26.39 18.86 41.40
N ILE A 12 -27.31 19.15 40.48
CA ILE A 12 -27.07 19.04 39.03
C ILE A 12 -25.94 19.96 38.60
N VAL A 13 -25.96 21.24 39.00
CA VAL A 13 -24.92 22.21 38.63
C VAL A 13 -23.56 21.81 39.20
N SER A 14 -23.50 21.40 40.46
CA SER A 14 -22.26 20.92 41.08
C SER A 14 -21.71 19.67 40.40
N SER A 15 -22.57 18.73 40.02
CA SER A 15 -22.17 17.53 39.26
C SER A 15 -21.63 17.88 37.88
N LEU A 16 -22.26 18.81 37.16
CA LEU A 16 -21.79 19.27 35.86
C LEU A 16 -20.43 19.96 35.98
N ILE A 17 -20.25 20.87 36.95
CA ILE A 17 -18.96 21.54 37.18
C ILE A 17 -17.87 20.51 37.49
N LEU A 18 -18.16 19.54 38.36
CA LEU A 18 -17.19 18.49 38.69
C LEU A 18 -16.82 17.67 37.44
N LEU A 19 -17.80 17.33 36.61
CA LEU A 19 -17.57 16.60 35.36
C LEU A 19 -16.68 17.38 34.39
N GLU A 20 -16.89 18.68 34.24
CA GLU A 20 -16.06 19.54 33.38
C GLU A 20 -14.61 19.64 33.91
N LEU A 21 -14.44 19.86 35.21
CA LEU A 21 -13.12 19.98 35.83
C LEU A 21 -12.32 18.67 35.76
N LEU A 22 -12.98 17.54 36.04
CA LEU A 22 -12.36 16.23 35.91
C LEU A 22 -11.99 15.94 34.46
N SER A 23 -12.88 16.24 33.50
CA SER A 23 -12.60 16.01 32.08
C SER A 23 -11.45 16.86 31.56
N PHE A 24 -11.37 18.13 31.99
CA PHE A 24 -10.24 19.01 31.67
C PHE A 24 -8.93 18.43 32.23
N SER A 25 -8.93 18.00 33.49
CA SER A 25 -7.73 17.46 34.16
C SER A 25 -7.27 16.12 33.57
N LEU A 26 -8.21 15.26 33.17
CA LEU A 26 -7.92 13.93 32.61
C LEU A 26 -7.66 13.95 31.10
N PHE A 27 -7.89 15.08 30.42
CA PHE A 27 -7.87 15.14 28.96
C PHE A 27 -6.53 14.66 28.38
N SER A 28 -5.42 15.27 28.82
CA SER A 28 -4.09 14.94 28.29
C SER A 28 -3.69 13.50 28.61
N MET A 29 -4.03 13.01 29.81
CA MET A 29 -3.78 11.62 30.20
C MET A 29 -4.51 10.61 29.31
N LEU A 30 -5.77 10.86 28.96
CA LEU A 30 -6.59 9.90 28.21
C LEU A 30 -6.42 9.99 26.69
N THR A 31 -6.13 11.19 26.18
CA THR A 31 -6.03 11.46 24.74
C THR A 31 -4.59 11.45 24.23
N GLY A 32 -3.62 11.76 25.10
CA GLY A 32 -2.20 11.94 24.75
C GLY A 32 -1.89 13.30 24.12
N GLN A 33 -2.80 14.28 24.21
CA GLN A 33 -2.64 15.63 23.67
C GLN A 33 -3.08 16.69 24.69
N ASP A 34 -2.45 17.86 24.65
CA ASP A 34 -2.84 18.96 25.53
C ASP A 34 -4.23 19.50 25.18
N PHE A 35 -4.93 20.00 26.20
CA PHE A 35 -6.25 20.59 26.01
C PHE A 35 -6.12 22.02 25.46
N ASP A 36 -6.51 22.21 24.20
CA ASP A 36 -6.61 23.54 23.56
C ASP A 36 -7.88 23.65 22.73
N TYR A 37 -8.74 24.62 23.05
CA TYR A 37 -10.04 24.78 22.39
C TYR A 37 -9.91 25.01 20.88
N ALA A 38 -8.95 25.83 20.44
CA ALA A 38 -8.79 26.17 19.03
C ALA A 38 -8.34 24.95 18.21
N THR A 39 -7.38 24.19 18.73
CA THR A 39 -6.88 22.95 18.14
C THR A 39 -7.99 21.90 18.07
N LEU A 40 -8.73 21.70 19.15
CA LEU A 40 -9.83 20.72 19.21
C LEU A 40 -10.97 21.06 18.26
N GLN A 41 -11.34 22.35 18.17
CA GLN A 41 -12.33 22.80 17.21
C GLN A 41 -11.86 22.57 15.77
N LYS A 42 -10.61 22.92 15.45
CA LYS A 42 -10.03 22.69 14.12
C LYS A 42 -10.02 21.20 13.76
N GLN A 43 -9.53 20.34 14.64
CA GLN A 43 -9.52 18.89 14.43
C GLN A 43 -10.93 18.33 14.22
N ARG A 44 -11.90 18.76 15.03
CA ARG A 44 -13.30 18.33 14.90
C ARG A 44 -13.92 18.77 13.58
N LEU A 45 -13.74 20.03 13.18
CA LEU A 45 -14.25 20.53 11.89
C LEU A 45 -13.60 19.80 10.71
N GLN A 46 -12.30 19.52 10.78
CA GLN A 46 -11.61 18.70 9.78
C GLN A 46 -12.18 17.29 9.72
N ARG A 47 -12.42 16.64 10.87
CA ARG A 47 -13.01 15.31 10.95
C ARG A 47 -14.44 15.29 10.40
N ILE A 48 -15.28 16.26 10.77
CA ILE A 48 -16.63 16.45 10.23
C ILE A 48 -16.58 16.54 8.71
N ALA A 49 -15.71 17.39 8.15
CA ALA A 49 -15.57 17.56 6.70
C ALA A 49 -15.14 16.26 6.00
N ILE A 50 -14.22 15.49 6.58
CA ILE A 50 -13.80 14.18 6.06
C ILE A 50 -14.98 13.20 6.04
N ILE A 51 -15.75 13.12 7.13
CA ILE A 51 -16.89 12.19 7.23
C ILE A 51 -18.00 12.61 6.25
N GLN A 52 -18.32 13.90 6.18
CA GLN A 52 -19.29 14.43 5.22
C GLN A 52 -18.88 14.12 3.78
N LYS A 53 -17.59 14.29 3.42
CA LYS A 53 -17.08 13.90 2.10
C LYS A 53 -17.29 12.40 1.84
N LYS A 54 -17.09 11.54 2.84
CA LYS A 54 -17.30 10.08 2.71
C LYS A 54 -18.77 9.67 2.58
N LEU A 55 -19.67 10.35 3.28
CA LEU A 55 -21.11 10.06 3.27
C LEU A 55 -21.89 10.77 2.16
N SER A 56 -21.28 11.78 1.51
CA SER A 56 -21.94 12.54 0.45
C SER A 56 -22.26 11.61 -0.72
N PRO A 57 -23.53 11.58 -1.20
CA PRO A 57 -23.86 10.85 -2.41
C PRO A 57 -23.04 11.42 -3.56
N THR A 58 -22.48 10.53 -4.38
CA THR A 58 -21.85 10.89 -5.64
C THR A 58 -22.85 11.60 -6.53
N THR A 59 -22.79 12.93 -6.58
CA THR A 59 -23.56 13.70 -7.54
C THR A 59 -22.95 13.51 -8.92
N LYS A 60 -23.76 12.99 -9.86
CA LYS A 60 -23.42 12.87 -11.29
C LYS A 60 -22.87 14.16 -11.91
N GLU A 61 -23.10 15.32 -11.29
CA GLU A 61 -22.71 16.64 -11.80
C GLU A 61 -21.22 16.97 -11.65
N THR A 62 -20.44 16.26 -10.83
CA THR A 62 -19.01 16.59 -10.62
C THR A 62 -18.01 15.57 -11.15
N GLY A 63 -18.46 14.44 -11.70
CA GLY A 63 -17.57 13.37 -12.20
C GLY A 63 -16.68 12.70 -11.15
N LYS A 64 -16.66 13.18 -9.91
CA LYS A 64 -15.87 12.63 -8.81
C LYS A 64 -16.62 11.46 -8.20
N ASN A 65 -16.42 10.28 -8.79
CA ASN A 65 -16.90 9.00 -8.28
C ASN A 65 -16.44 8.76 -6.83
N SER A 66 -17.22 7.99 -6.06
CA SER A 66 -16.86 7.56 -4.71
C SER A 66 -15.55 6.80 -4.85
N GLN A 67 -14.49 7.32 -4.25
CA GLN A 67 -13.11 7.03 -4.63
C GLN A 67 -12.69 5.62 -4.19
N ALA A 68 -13.21 4.59 -4.85
CA ALA A 68 -12.58 3.28 -4.85
C ALA A 68 -11.13 3.50 -5.29
N LEU A 69 -10.20 3.05 -4.46
CA LEU A 69 -8.78 3.30 -4.71
C LEU A 69 -8.33 2.63 -6.01
N TYR A 70 -8.90 1.46 -6.29
CA TYR A 70 -8.61 0.63 -7.44
C TYR A 70 -9.89 0.29 -8.23
N ASN A 71 -9.73 -0.01 -9.51
CA ASN A 71 -10.76 -0.55 -10.39
C ASN A 71 -10.22 -1.76 -11.16
N PHE A 72 -11.12 -2.61 -11.68
CA PHE A 72 -10.69 -3.72 -12.55
C PHE A 72 -10.01 -3.19 -13.81
N HIS A 73 -8.96 -3.88 -14.23
CA HIS A 73 -8.28 -3.67 -15.50
C HIS A 73 -8.29 -4.98 -16.29
N PRO A 74 -8.73 -4.97 -17.57
CA PRO A 74 -8.90 -6.20 -18.35
C PRO A 74 -7.65 -7.08 -18.47
N TYR A 75 -6.46 -6.46 -18.44
CA TYR A 75 -5.18 -7.16 -18.58
C TYR A 75 -4.42 -7.35 -17.27
N LEU A 76 -4.59 -6.42 -16.32
CA LEU A 76 -3.72 -6.33 -15.14
C LEU A 76 -4.44 -6.82 -13.87
N GLY A 77 -5.71 -7.21 -14.00
CA GLY A 77 -6.57 -7.52 -12.86
C GLY A 77 -7.13 -6.25 -12.25
N TYR A 78 -6.29 -5.37 -11.72
CA TYR A 78 -6.71 -4.08 -11.17
C TYR A 78 -5.66 -3.01 -11.44
N VAL A 79 -6.09 -1.75 -11.48
CA VAL A 79 -5.22 -0.57 -11.52
C VAL A 79 -5.81 0.50 -10.59
N GLY A 80 -5.04 1.52 -10.28
CA GLY A 80 -5.50 2.70 -9.54
C GLY A 80 -6.57 3.48 -10.30
N HIS A 81 -7.57 3.97 -9.58
CA HIS A 81 -8.59 4.84 -10.18
C HIS A 81 -7.98 6.24 -10.44
N PRO A 82 -8.06 6.82 -11.65
CA PRO A 82 -7.35 8.06 -11.99
C PRO A 82 -7.61 9.28 -11.08
N ASP A 83 -8.77 9.35 -10.42
CA ASP A 83 -9.08 10.43 -9.46
C ASP A 83 -8.72 10.11 -7.99
N ALA A 84 -8.18 8.92 -7.73
CA ALA A 84 -7.85 8.47 -6.39
C ALA A 84 -6.38 8.76 -6.05
N LYS A 85 -6.15 9.20 -4.81
CA LYS A 85 -4.82 9.58 -4.29
C LYS A 85 -4.36 8.56 -3.25
N PRO A 86 -3.57 7.53 -3.64
CA PRO A 86 -3.20 6.43 -2.74
C PRO A 86 -2.36 6.89 -1.55
N TRP A 87 -1.53 7.91 -1.73
CA TRP A 87 -0.58 8.37 -0.71
C TRP A 87 -1.04 9.64 0.02
N GLY A 88 -2.31 10.01 -0.15
CA GLY A 88 -2.91 11.17 0.49
C GLY A 88 -2.93 12.43 -0.37
N GLU A 89 -3.56 13.48 0.14
CA GLU A 89 -3.94 14.66 -0.64
C GLU A 89 -2.77 15.49 -1.20
N LEU A 90 -1.57 15.34 -0.62
CA LEU A 90 -0.34 16.03 -1.04
C LEU A 90 0.32 15.40 -2.27
N TYR A 91 -0.06 14.17 -2.62
CA TYR A 91 0.51 13.43 -3.74
C TYR A 91 -0.44 13.49 -4.95
N PRO A 92 0.09 13.29 -6.18
CA PRO A 92 -0.77 13.18 -7.35
C PRO A 92 -1.74 12.01 -7.21
N ALA A 93 -2.84 12.10 -7.95
CA ALA A 93 -3.72 10.96 -8.15
C ALA A 93 -3.04 9.95 -9.08
N PHE A 94 -3.60 8.74 -9.16
CA PHE A 94 -3.21 7.81 -10.23
C PHE A 94 -3.40 8.47 -11.60
N ASN A 95 -2.51 8.21 -12.55
CA ASN A 95 -2.66 8.70 -13.92
C ASN A 95 -3.72 7.88 -14.68
N HIS A 96 -3.94 8.18 -15.96
CA HIS A 96 -4.90 7.45 -16.80
C HIS A 96 -4.51 5.99 -17.10
N TYR A 97 -3.26 5.60 -16.82
CA TYR A 97 -2.81 4.20 -16.85
C TYR A 97 -3.03 3.49 -15.50
N GLY A 98 -3.57 4.21 -14.52
CA GLY A 98 -3.91 3.70 -13.20
C GLY A 98 -2.68 3.39 -12.33
N VAL A 99 -1.60 4.14 -12.52
CA VAL A 99 -0.38 4.07 -11.72
C VAL A 99 0.01 5.45 -11.20
N LEU A 100 0.78 5.48 -10.11
CA LEU A 100 1.23 6.73 -9.52
C LEU A 100 2.44 7.25 -10.29
N SER A 101 2.52 8.56 -10.51
CA SER A 101 3.73 9.20 -11.04
C SER A 101 3.99 10.51 -10.29
N VAL A 102 4.72 10.42 -9.18
CA VAL A 102 5.15 11.57 -8.37
C VAL A 102 6.01 12.54 -9.16
N PRO A 103 6.97 12.09 -10.00
CA PRO A 103 7.69 12.99 -10.91
C PRO A 103 6.81 13.64 -12.00
N ASN A 104 5.53 13.23 -12.11
CA ASN A 104 4.55 13.76 -13.07
C ASN A 104 4.94 13.52 -14.55
N HIS A 105 5.47 12.33 -14.83
CA HIS A 105 5.77 11.88 -16.19
C HIS A 105 4.48 11.65 -16.98
N VAL A 106 4.46 12.04 -18.27
CA VAL A 106 3.29 11.87 -19.16
C VAL A 106 3.35 10.50 -19.81
N TYR A 107 2.24 9.75 -19.75
CA TYR A 107 2.13 8.40 -20.32
C TYR A 107 1.24 8.40 -21.58
N PRO A 108 1.58 7.63 -22.63
CA PRO A 108 2.75 6.77 -22.74
C PRO A 108 4.04 7.61 -22.87
N TYR A 109 5.11 7.21 -22.19
CA TYR A 109 6.33 8.04 -22.14
C TYR A 109 7.05 8.02 -23.49
N LYS A 110 7.46 9.22 -23.94
CA LYS A 110 8.19 9.46 -25.18
C LYS A 110 9.57 10.00 -24.84
N LYS A 111 10.60 9.29 -25.28
CA LYS A 111 11.96 9.48 -24.82
C LYS A 111 12.66 10.58 -25.65
N ALA A 112 13.43 11.43 -24.99
CA ALA A 112 14.38 12.33 -25.66
C ALA A 112 15.76 11.69 -25.88
N ASP A 113 16.55 12.20 -26.83
CA ASP A 113 17.85 11.60 -27.20
C ASP A 113 18.87 11.57 -26.04
N ASP A 114 18.76 12.53 -25.11
CA ASP A 114 19.60 12.67 -23.92
C ASP A 114 19.06 11.89 -22.71
N GLU A 115 18.05 11.05 -22.89
CA GLU A 115 17.43 10.26 -21.83
C GLU A 115 17.78 8.77 -21.95
N PHE A 116 17.74 8.10 -20.80
CA PHE A 116 17.76 6.65 -20.66
C PHE A 116 16.57 6.24 -19.79
N VAL A 117 15.57 5.62 -20.41
CA VAL A 117 14.24 5.42 -19.80
C VAL A 117 14.10 3.99 -19.30
N ILE A 118 13.82 3.86 -18.00
CA ILE A 118 13.71 2.57 -17.30
C ILE A 118 12.28 2.39 -16.82
N ALA A 119 11.58 1.39 -17.34
CA ALA A 119 10.30 0.97 -16.78
C ALA A 119 10.51 0.18 -15.50
N ILE A 120 9.88 0.62 -14.41
CA ILE A 120 9.90 -0.05 -13.11
C ILE A 120 8.64 -0.89 -12.97
N VAL A 121 8.79 -2.20 -12.78
CA VAL A 121 7.67 -3.11 -12.54
C VAL A 121 7.87 -3.89 -11.25
N GLY A 122 6.75 -4.22 -10.60
CA GLY A 122 6.77 -4.93 -9.33
C GLY A 122 5.60 -4.55 -8.42
N GLY A 123 5.77 -4.90 -7.15
CA GLY A 123 4.82 -4.58 -6.09
C GLY A 123 5.01 -3.19 -5.48
N SER A 124 4.59 -3.03 -4.23
CA SER A 124 4.65 -1.76 -3.50
C SER A 124 6.07 -1.24 -3.25
N VAL A 125 7.07 -2.10 -3.09
CA VAL A 125 8.47 -1.66 -2.99
C VAL A 125 8.94 -1.03 -4.30
N ALA A 126 8.58 -1.62 -5.44
CA ALA A 126 8.89 -1.07 -6.77
C ALA A 126 8.15 0.24 -7.05
N ASP A 127 6.88 0.33 -6.63
CA ASP A 127 6.05 1.55 -6.72
C ASP A 127 6.65 2.70 -5.89
N ILE A 128 7.07 2.41 -4.66
CA ILE A 128 7.78 3.38 -3.81
C ILE A 128 9.10 3.81 -4.45
N PHE A 129 9.90 2.84 -4.92
CA PHE A 129 11.18 3.10 -5.57
C PHE A 129 11.04 4.08 -6.74
N ALA A 130 10.19 3.77 -7.71
CA ALA A 130 10.01 4.56 -8.92
C ALA A 130 9.59 6.02 -8.65
N ASN A 131 8.85 6.25 -7.57
CA ASN A 131 8.30 7.57 -7.23
C ASN A 131 9.18 8.41 -6.32
N TYR A 132 10.21 7.85 -5.67
CA TYR A 132 11.04 8.58 -4.71
C TYR A 132 12.52 8.68 -5.06
N VAL A 133 13.06 7.77 -5.88
CA VAL A 133 14.52 7.67 -6.02
C VAL A 133 15.08 8.38 -7.25
N GLU A 134 14.26 8.76 -8.24
CA GLU A 134 14.74 9.25 -9.56
C GLU A 134 15.80 10.37 -9.45
N ASP A 135 15.54 11.41 -8.66
CA ASP A 135 16.46 12.56 -8.54
C ASP A 135 17.81 12.14 -7.95
N ILE A 136 17.78 11.33 -6.90
CA ILE A 136 19.00 10.89 -6.21
C ILE A 136 19.74 9.86 -7.05
N PHE A 137 19.00 9.01 -7.76
CA PHE A 137 19.54 8.05 -8.71
C PHE A 137 20.33 8.78 -9.79
N ASN A 138 19.76 9.81 -10.41
CA ASN A 138 20.43 10.69 -11.38
C ASN A 138 21.67 11.36 -10.80
N GLN A 139 21.56 11.93 -9.59
CA GLN A 139 22.69 12.57 -8.93
C GLN A 139 23.83 11.58 -8.70
N TYR A 140 23.51 10.38 -8.24
CA TYR A 140 24.48 9.34 -7.94
C TYR A 140 25.18 8.83 -9.20
N VAL A 141 24.43 8.47 -10.25
CA VAL A 141 25.04 7.97 -11.49
C VAL A 141 25.93 9.02 -12.17
N ARG A 142 25.50 10.29 -12.17
CA ARG A 142 26.34 11.37 -12.71
C ARG A 142 27.62 11.56 -11.90
N GLN A 143 27.55 11.52 -10.57
CA GLN A 143 28.72 11.73 -9.71
C GLN A 143 29.70 10.56 -9.71
N GLN A 144 29.22 9.32 -9.69
CA GLN A 144 30.07 8.14 -9.58
C GLN A 144 30.55 7.61 -10.94
N PHE A 145 29.72 7.74 -11.98
CA PHE A 145 29.97 7.12 -13.28
C PHE A 145 30.19 8.13 -14.40
N GLY A 146 29.91 9.42 -14.18
CA GLY A 146 29.95 10.42 -15.25
C GLY A 146 28.93 10.12 -16.36
N PHE A 147 27.82 9.47 -16.02
CA PHE A 147 26.79 9.12 -17.01
C PHE A 147 26.06 10.39 -17.47
N ASP A 148 26.18 10.70 -18.76
CA ASP A 148 25.75 11.99 -19.31
C ASP A 148 24.23 12.07 -19.51
N LYS A 149 23.58 10.93 -19.81
CA LYS A 149 22.14 10.87 -20.03
C LYS A 149 21.36 11.02 -18.73
N LYS A 150 20.17 11.61 -18.83
CA LYS A 150 19.21 11.68 -17.74
C LYS A 150 18.48 10.34 -17.61
N ILE A 151 18.55 9.72 -16.44
CA ILE A 151 17.77 8.53 -16.12
C ILE A 151 16.32 8.94 -15.85
N ILE A 152 15.37 8.29 -16.51
CA ILE A 152 13.93 8.49 -16.26
C ILE A 152 13.35 7.18 -15.73
N LEU A 153 12.68 7.23 -14.56
CA LEU A 153 12.05 6.07 -13.95
C LEU A 153 10.54 6.10 -14.21
N ILE A 154 10.07 5.21 -15.07
CA ILE A 154 8.66 5.08 -15.44
C ILE A 154 8.02 4.03 -14.54
N ASN A 155 7.23 4.49 -13.57
CA ASN A 155 6.47 3.61 -12.69
C ASN A 155 5.36 2.84 -13.44
N LEU A 156 5.53 1.54 -13.56
CA LEU A 156 4.52 0.57 -13.96
C LEU A 156 4.27 -0.46 -12.84
N ALA A 157 4.69 -0.15 -11.61
CA ALA A 157 4.44 -0.95 -10.43
C ALA A 157 3.16 -0.50 -9.71
N THR A 158 2.61 -1.38 -8.87
CA THR A 158 1.44 -1.07 -8.04
C THR A 158 1.45 -1.97 -6.80
N GLY A 159 1.03 -1.43 -5.66
CA GLY A 159 0.92 -2.19 -4.42
C GLY A 159 0.11 -3.48 -4.61
N GLY A 160 0.65 -4.59 -4.11
CA GLY A 160 0.02 -5.92 -4.22
C GLY A 160 0.19 -6.63 -5.56
N TYR A 161 0.91 -6.05 -6.53
CA TYR A 161 1.24 -6.74 -7.76
C TYR A 161 2.23 -7.88 -7.51
N LYS A 162 2.02 -8.95 -8.26
CA LYS A 162 2.83 -10.16 -8.32
C LYS A 162 2.72 -10.76 -9.73
N GLN A 163 3.68 -11.58 -10.11
CA GLN A 163 3.68 -12.21 -11.43
C GLN A 163 2.38 -12.99 -11.67
N PRO A 164 1.83 -12.95 -12.89
CA PRO A 164 2.38 -12.37 -14.12
C PRO A 164 1.95 -10.90 -14.38
N GLN A 165 1.53 -10.13 -13.37
CA GLN A 165 1.03 -8.76 -13.59
C GLN A 165 2.13 -7.85 -14.19
N GLN A 166 3.38 -7.97 -13.74
CA GLN A 166 4.54 -7.25 -14.30
C GLN A 166 4.76 -7.58 -15.77
N LEU A 167 4.73 -8.89 -16.10
CA LEU A 167 4.83 -9.40 -17.46
C LEU A 167 3.75 -8.80 -18.38
N PHE A 168 2.50 -8.74 -17.92
CA PHE A 168 1.41 -8.16 -18.71
C PHE A 168 1.50 -6.63 -18.80
N HIS A 169 2.02 -5.97 -17.77
CA HIS A 169 2.16 -4.53 -17.79
C HIS A 169 3.20 -4.05 -18.80
N ILE A 170 4.34 -4.72 -18.91
CA ILE A 170 5.34 -4.38 -19.95
C ILE A 170 4.78 -4.58 -21.35
N GLN A 171 4.06 -5.67 -21.61
CA GLN A 171 3.41 -5.87 -22.90
C GLN A 171 2.40 -4.76 -23.22
N TYR A 172 1.56 -4.41 -22.24
CA TYR A 172 0.60 -3.32 -22.38
C TYR A 172 1.29 -1.97 -22.64
N ALA A 173 2.39 -1.66 -21.95
CA ALA A 173 3.16 -0.43 -22.15
C ALA A 173 3.80 -0.37 -23.55
N LEU A 174 4.45 -1.45 -23.99
CA LEU A 174 5.05 -1.51 -25.33
C LEU A 174 4.00 -1.34 -26.43
N LEU A 175 2.85 -2.02 -26.31
CA LEU A 175 1.73 -1.87 -27.25
C LEU A 175 1.10 -0.47 -27.21
N SER A 176 1.16 0.20 -26.06
CA SER A 176 0.71 1.59 -25.88
C SER A 176 1.71 2.61 -26.42
N GLY A 177 2.88 2.17 -26.90
CA GLY A 177 3.89 3.03 -27.52
C GLY A 177 4.83 3.72 -26.53
N PHE A 178 5.07 3.15 -25.35
CA PHE A 178 6.16 3.61 -24.47
C PHE A 178 7.51 3.39 -25.16
N GLU A 179 8.39 4.39 -25.06
CA GLU A 179 9.77 4.30 -25.53
C GLU A 179 10.69 4.08 -24.32
N LEU A 180 11.28 2.89 -24.25
CA LEU A 180 12.06 2.40 -23.12
C LEU A 180 13.46 2.01 -23.58
N ASP A 181 14.44 2.08 -22.69
CA ASP A 181 15.78 1.47 -22.85
C ASP A 181 15.94 0.22 -22.00
N ALA A 182 15.23 0.17 -20.86
CA ALA A 182 15.36 -0.91 -19.90
C ALA A 182 14.05 -1.19 -19.15
N VAL A 183 13.98 -2.40 -18.59
CA VAL A 183 12.99 -2.82 -17.61
C VAL A 183 13.73 -3.24 -16.34
N LEU A 184 13.34 -2.65 -15.21
CA LEU A 184 13.80 -3.01 -13.88
C LEU A 184 12.63 -3.65 -13.11
N ASN A 185 12.72 -4.96 -12.90
CA ASN A 185 11.74 -5.73 -12.15
C ASN A 185 12.20 -5.90 -10.70
N ILE A 186 11.47 -5.32 -9.75
CA ILE A 186 11.75 -5.42 -8.31
C ILE A 186 10.60 -6.18 -7.65
N ASP A 187 10.83 -7.44 -7.30
CA ASP A 187 9.76 -8.34 -6.88
C ASP A 187 10.22 -9.44 -5.89
N GLY A 188 9.39 -10.47 -5.70
CA GLY A 188 9.68 -11.64 -4.87
C GLY A 188 8.78 -11.78 -3.66
N PHE A 189 8.66 -10.75 -2.81
CA PHE A 189 7.83 -10.83 -1.60
C PHE A 189 6.36 -11.12 -1.94
N ASN A 190 5.75 -10.33 -2.82
CA ASN A 190 4.35 -10.52 -3.20
C ASN A 190 4.13 -11.83 -3.97
N ASP A 191 5.08 -12.20 -4.83
CA ASP A 191 5.07 -13.44 -5.61
C ASP A 191 5.01 -14.68 -4.74
N LEU A 192 5.60 -14.61 -3.54
CA LEU A 192 5.54 -15.67 -2.56
C LEU A 192 4.36 -15.49 -1.59
N ALA A 193 4.29 -14.36 -0.89
CA ALA A 193 3.31 -14.11 0.17
C ALA A 193 1.87 -14.09 -0.35
N LEU A 194 1.59 -13.30 -1.38
CA LEU A 194 0.23 -13.13 -1.90
C LEU A 194 -0.19 -14.30 -2.78
N SER A 195 0.73 -14.98 -3.47
CA SER A 195 0.40 -16.22 -4.18
C SER A 195 0.11 -17.36 -3.22
N ASN A 196 0.85 -17.48 -2.10
CA ASN A 196 0.55 -18.45 -1.06
C ASN A 196 -0.79 -18.14 -0.37
N ASP A 197 -1.08 -16.86 -0.15
CA ASP A 197 -2.37 -16.42 0.37
C ASP A 197 -3.52 -16.73 -0.59
N ASN A 198 -3.31 -16.58 -1.90
CA ASN A 198 -4.26 -17.06 -2.91
C ASN A 198 -4.52 -18.56 -2.76
N LEU A 199 -3.48 -19.40 -2.66
CA LEU A 199 -3.63 -20.85 -2.49
C LEU A 199 -4.43 -21.22 -1.23
N LYS A 200 -4.13 -20.59 -0.09
CA LYS A 200 -4.88 -20.80 1.17
C LYS A 200 -6.37 -20.49 1.05
N HIS A 201 -6.71 -19.56 0.16
CA HIS A 201 -8.08 -19.14 -0.10
C HIS A 201 -8.65 -19.72 -1.39
N GLN A 202 -8.07 -20.79 -1.95
CA GLN A 202 -8.56 -21.45 -3.17
C GLN A 202 -8.68 -20.51 -4.38
N VAL A 203 -7.81 -19.49 -4.43
CA VAL A 203 -7.59 -18.61 -5.58
C VAL A 203 -6.34 -19.11 -6.28
N ASN A 204 -6.38 -19.15 -7.61
CA ASN A 204 -5.23 -19.55 -8.41
C ASN A 204 -4.03 -18.62 -8.13
N PRO A 205 -2.82 -19.14 -7.89
CA PRO A 205 -1.64 -18.34 -7.56
C PRO A 205 -1.15 -17.48 -8.73
N ILE A 206 -1.61 -17.71 -9.95
CA ILE A 206 -1.31 -16.86 -11.13
C ILE A 206 -2.26 -15.65 -11.17
N PHE A 207 -3.47 -15.76 -10.62
CA PHE A 207 -4.44 -14.67 -10.62
C PHE A 207 -3.96 -13.52 -9.71
N PRO A 208 -4.45 -12.29 -9.89
CA PRO A 208 -4.13 -11.18 -9.00
C PRO A 208 -4.36 -11.55 -7.52
N SER A 209 -3.72 -10.81 -6.61
CA SER A 209 -3.88 -11.03 -5.18
C SER A 209 -5.38 -10.98 -4.79
N GLY A 210 -5.88 -12.10 -4.26
CA GLY A 210 -7.27 -12.24 -3.82
C GLY A 210 -7.61 -11.26 -2.70
N PHE A 211 -6.62 -10.92 -1.87
CA PHE A 211 -6.71 -9.85 -0.88
C PHE A 211 -7.06 -8.50 -1.53
N HIS A 212 -6.47 -8.17 -2.69
CA HIS A 212 -6.72 -6.89 -3.37
C HIS A 212 -8.00 -6.90 -4.21
N ILE A 213 -8.30 -8.02 -4.91
CA ILE A 213 -9.45 -8.10 -5.80
C ILE A 213 -10.73 -8.60 -5.14
N GLY A 214 -10.67 -9.11 -3.90
CA GLY A 214 -11.81 -9.67 -3.15
C GLY A 214 -13.01 -8.74 -3.13
N LEU A 215 -12.84 -7.52 -2.60
CA LEU A 215 -13.95 -6.57 -2.50
C LEU A 215 -14.40 -6.06 -3.88
N LEU A 216 -13.46 -5.83 -4.80
CA LEU A 216 -13.78 -5.42 -6.17
C LEU A 216 -14.67 -6.44 -6.87
N SER A 217 -14.35 -7.73 -6.71
CA SER A 217 -15.10 -8.86 -7.30
C SER A 217 -16.54 -8.91 -6.80
N LYS A 218 -16.76 -8.64 -5.51
CA LYS A 218 -18.10 -8.58 -4.91
C LYS A 218 -18.92 -7.45 -5.50
N ILE A 219 -18.33 -6.25 -5.62
CA ILE A 219 -19.02 -5.07 -6.17
C ILE A 219 -19.37 -5.27 -7.66
N HIS A 220 -18.53 -5.99 -8.41
CA HIS A 220 -18.81 -6.33 -9.82
C HIS A 220 -19.76 -7.52 -10.01
N SER A 221 -20.07 -8.26 -8.95
CA SER A 221 -21.04 -9.33 -9.01
C SER A 221 -22.45 -8.74 -9.13
N SER A 222 -23.34 -9.41 -9.88
CA SER A 222 -24.70 -8.93 -10.11
C SER A 222 -25.53 -8.79 -8.82
N HIS A 223 -25.13 -9.48 -7.76
CA HIS A 223 -25.76 -9.44 -6.45
C HIS A 223 -24.71 -9.37 -5.34
N LEU A 224 -24.87 -8.42 -4.42
CA LEU A 224 -24.19 -8.44 -3.14
C LEU A 224 -24.97 -9.34 -2.18
N ASP A 225 -24.29 -10.26 -1.51
CA ASP A 225 -24.94 -11.08 -0.49
C ASP A 225 -25.31 -10.24 0.75
N PHE A 226 -26.29 -10.72 1.51
CA PHE A 226 -26.82 -10.03 2.68
C PHE A 226 -25.73 -9.68 3.71
N HIS A 227 -24.75 -10.56 3.91
CA HIS A 227 -23.69 -10.31 4.90
C HIS A 227 -22.77 -9.19 4.46
N THR A 228 -22.39 -9.13 3.17
CA THR A 228 -21.62 -8.01 2.62
C THR A 228 -22.40 -6.69 2.73
N VAL A 229 -23.69 -6.68 2.36
CA VAL A 229 -24.54 -5.48 2.50
C VAL A 229 -24.65 -5.04 3.95
N LYS A 230 -24.86 -5.97 4.88
CA LYS A 230 -24.97 -5.68 6.31
C LYS A 230 -23.67 -5.08 6.87
N ARG A 231 -22.50 -5.64 6.51
CA ARG A 231 -21.21 -5.10 6.95
C ARG A 231 -20.95 -3.70 6.41
N PHE A 232 -21.30 -3.42 5.15
CA PHE A 232 -21.22 -2.05 4.62
C PHE A 232 -22.14 -1.10 5.38
N SER A 233 -23.38 -1.51 5.66
CA SER A 233 -24.31 -0.71 6.46
C SER A 233 -23.75 -0.43 7.85
N ASP A 234 -23.19 -1.44 8.53
CA ASP A 234 -22.59 -1.27 9.86
C ASP A 234 -21.38 -0.34 9.81
N TYR A 235 -20.51 -0.48 8.79
CA TYR A 235 -19.36 0.40 8.56
C TYR A 235 -19.77 1.86 8.36
N TYR A 236 -20.76 2.14 7.50
CA TYR A 236 -21.24 3.51 7.28
C TYR A 236 -22.04 4.07 8.46
N SER A 237 -22.74 3.22 9.24
CA SER A 237 -23.44 3.66 10.46
C SER A 237 -22.49 4.22 11.53
N LEU A 238 -21.23 3.75 11.57
CA LEU A 238 -20.20 4.31 12.45
C LEU A 238 -19.89 5.76 12.08
N TYR A 239 -19.77 6.05 10.78
CA TYR A 239 -19.57 7.40 10.28
C TYR A 239 -20.76 8.31 10.58
N GLU A 240 -21.98 7.83 10.37
CA GLU A 240 -23.20 8.61 10.68
C GLU A 240 -23.28 8.95 12.17
N THR A 241 -23.01 7.97 13.04
CA THR A 241 -23.03 8.16 14.49
C THR A 241 -21.95 9.13 14.95
N GLU A 242 -20.72 8.99 14.43
CA GLU A 242 -19.63 9.91 14.73
C GLU A 242 -19.94 11.33 14.24
N LEU A 243 -20.48 11.48 13.03
CA LEU A 243 -20.87 12.78 12.49
C LEU A 243 -21.93 13.47 13.35
N ALA A 244 -22.96 12.73 13.79
CA ALA A 244 -24.00 13.26 14.67
C ALA A 244 -23.42 13.75 16.01
N LEU A 245 -22.53 12.95 16.63
CA LEU A 245 -21.85 13.33 17.87
C LEU A 245 -20.99 14.58 17.69
N LEU A 246 -20.12 14.61 16.68
CA LEU A 246 -19.22 15.72 16.44
C LEU A 246 -19.99 17.00 16.11
N SER A 247 -21.05 16.90 15.31
CA SER A 247 -21.92 18.04 14.98
C SER A 247 -22.67 18.55 16.21
N PHE A 248 -23.11 17.66 17.10
CA PHE A 248 -23.72 18.02 18.38
C PHE A 248 -22.74 18.79 19.26
N VAL A 249 -21.51 18.29 19.41
CA VAL A 249 -20.46 18.96 20.22
C VAL A 249 -20.04 20.30 19.61
N GLU A 250 -20.02 20.43 18.27
CA GLU A 250 -19.69 21.69 17.61
C GLU A 250 -20.78 22.77 17.76
N SER A 251 -21.97 22.40 18.26
CA SER A 251 -23.05 23.37 18.48
C SER A 251 -22.70 24.43 19.55
N ALA A 252 -23.23 25.64 19.33
CA ALA A 252 -23.12 26.85 20.15
C ALA A 252 -22.22 26.77 21.41
N LEU A 253 -22.82 26.57 22.60
CA LEU A 253 -22.11 26.57 23.88
C LEU A 253 -21.40 25.23 24.18
N LEU A 254 -21.78 24.15 23.50
CA LEU A 254 -21.30 22.79 23.78
C LEU A 254 -19.83 22.60 23.38
N ARG A 255 -19.35 23.33 22.37
CA ARG A 255 -17.93 23.27 21.95
C ARG A 255 -16.96 23.72 23.04
N TYR A 256 -17.43 24.45 24.04
CA TYR A 256 -16.64 24.92 25.18
C TYR A 256 -16.72 23.99 26.40
N SER A 257 -17.38 22.84 26.33
CA SER A 257 -17.41 21.84 27.40
C SER A 257 -16.18 20.92 27.31
N PRO A 258 -15.23 20.95 28.27
CA PRO A 258 -14.18 19.96 28.36
C PRO A 258 -14.66 18.50 28.31
N PHE A 259 -15.78 18.20 28.98
CA PHE A 259 -16.38 16.87 28.99
C PHE A 259 -16.78 16.42 27.59
N LEU A 260 -17.54 17.25 26.86
CA LEU A 260 -17.97 16.89 25.52
C LEU A 260 -16.81 16.79 24.52
N ASN A 261 -15.78 17.63 24.66
CA ASN A 261 -14.57 17.53 23.86
C ASN A 261 -13.80 16.23 24.14
N LEU A 262 -13.68 15.83 25.41
CA LEU A 262 -13.05 14.57 25.81
C LEU A 262 -13.81 13.37 25.23
N THR A 263 -15.13 13.32 25.44
CA THR A 263 -15.98 12.22 24.93
C THR A 263 -15.91 12.14 23.41
N ALA A 264 -16.03 13.27 22.70
CA ALA A 264 -15.92 13.30 21.24
C ALA A 264 -14.56 12.79 20.73
N ASN A 265 -13.46 13.17 21.40
CA ASN A 265 -12.12 12.74 21.00
C ASN A 265 -11.92 11.23 21.19
N LEU A 266 -12.29 10.69 22.36
CA LEU A 266 -12.20 9.26 22.64
C LEU A 266 -13.10 8.45 21.70
N TRP A 267 -14.32 8.93 21.42
CA TRP A 267 -15.23 8.31 20.46
C TRP A 267 -14.65 8.29 19.05
N SER A 268 -14.07 9.40 18.59
CA SER A 268 -13.46 9.49 17.26
C SER A 268 -12.26 8.55 17.12
N LYS A 269 -11.44 8.43 18.18
CA LYS A 269 -10.30 7.50 18.23
C LYS A 269 -10.77 6.04 18.16
N GLN A 270 -11.75 5.67 18.98
CA GLN A 270 -12.33 4.33 18.97
C GLN A 270 -13.00 4.00 17.63
N THR A 271 -13.78 4.94 17.08
CA THR A 271 -14.44 4.79 15.77
C THR A 271 -13.41 4.61 14.67
N THR A 272 -12.33 5.39 14.67
CA THR A 272 -11.24 5.25 13.69
C THR A 272 -10.56 3.89 13.79
N GLN A 273 -10.29 3.39 15.00
CA GLN A 273 -9.72 2.05 15.19
C GLN A 273 -10.67 0.96 14.70
N LYS A 274 -11.96 1.07 15.03
CA LYS A 274 -12.98 0.12 14.59
C LYS A 274 -13.15 0.11 13.07
N LEU A 275 -13.20 1.27 12.43
CA LEU A 275 -13.28 1.39 10.96
C LEU A 275 -12.10 0.70 10.27
N LYS A 276 -10.87 0.88 10.78
CA LYS A 276 -9.68 0.19 10.24
C LYS A 276 -9.81 -1.33 10.36
N GLN A 277 -10.32 -1.81 11.49
CA GLN A 277 -10.51 -3.24 11.70
C GLN A 277 -11.63 -3.80 10.82
N ASP A 278 -12.74 -3.08 10.68
CA ASP A 278 -13.86 -3.46 9.81
C ASP A 278 -13.44 -3.46 8.33
N GLU A 279 -12.62 -2.50 7.88
CA GLU A 279 -12.00 -2.49 6.54
C GLU A 279 -11.16 -3.75 6.29
N TYR A 280 -10.27 -4.09 7.21
CA TYR A 280 -9.45 -5.30 7.10
C TYR A 280 -10.30 -6.58 7.04
N GLN A 281 -11.32 -6.68 7.90
CA GLN A 281 -12.23 -7.83 7.94
C GLN A 281 -13.14 -7.92 6.70
N LEU A 282 -13.56 -6.78 6.15
CA LEU A 282 -14.29 -6.71 4.88
C LEU A 282 -13.44 -7.29 3.75
N THR A 283 -12.18 -6.90 3.67
CA THR A 283 -11.23 -7.39 2.65
C THR A 283 -11.01 -8.90 2.76
N LEU A 284 -10.65 -9.40 3.95
CA LEU A 284 -10.47 -10.84 4.18
C LEU A 284 -11.72 -11.63 3.84
N LYS A 285 -12.89 -11.17 4.31
CA LYS A 285 -14.13 -11.90 4.06
C LYS A 285 -14.55 -11.86 2.58
N ALA A 286 -14.28 -10.77 1.90
CA ALA A 286 -14.54 -10.64 0.47
C ALA A 286 -13.66 -11.59 -0.35
N GLN A 287 -12.41 -11.81 0.05
CA GLN A 287 -11.54 -12.83 -0.54
C GLN A 287 -12.06 -14.25 -0.28
N GLU A 288 -12.40 -14.58 0.97
CA GLU A 288 -12.95 -15.90 1.32
C GLU A 288 -14.24 -16.24 0.57
N THR A 289 -15.07 -15.23 0.30
CA THR A 289 -16.39 -15.40 -0.33
C THR A 289 -16.44 -14.88 -1.77
N MET A 290 -15.26 -14.70 -2.39
CA MET A 290 -15.11 -14.33 -3.78
C MET A 290 -15.84 -15.33 -4.70
N PRO A 291 -16.54 -14.88 -5.75
CA PRO A 291 -17.19 -15.78 -6.71
C PRO A 291 -16.18 -16.69 -7.44
N ASP A 292 -16.57 -17.93 -7.73
CA ASP A 292 -15.66 -18.94 -8.30
C ASP A 292 -15.01 -18.52 -9.62
N PHE A 293 -15.72 -17.77 -10.46
CA PHE A 293 -15.17 -17.28 -11.74
C PHE A 293 -14.06 -16.23 -11.59
N PHE A 294 -13.91 -15.61 -10.41
CA PHE A 294 -12.77 -14.74 -10.08
C PHE A 294 -11.60 -15.50 -9.43
N ARG A 295 -11.79 -16.77 -9.06
CA ARG A 295 -10.75 -17.60 -8.43
C ARG A 295 -9.82 -18.28 -9.43
N GLY A 296 -10.23 -18.36 -10.70
CA GLY A 296 -9.50 -19.07 -11.73
C GLY A 296 -9.62 -20.59 -11.62
N PRO A 297 -8.98 -21.34 -12.54
CA PRO A 297 -8.98 -22.80 -12.50
C PRO A 297 -8.28 -23.30 -11.23
N GLN A 298 -8.87 -24.30 -10.58
CA GLN A 298 -8.28 -24.91 -9.39
C GLN A 298 -7.00 -25.66 -9.76
N LEU A 299 -5.99 -25.54 -8.91
CA LEU A 299 -4.75 -26.30 -9.02
C LEU A 299 -4.72 -27.36 -7.93
N GLU A 300 -4.30 -28.57 -8.27
CA GLU A 300 -3.93 -29.57 -7.28
C GLU A 300 -2.58 -29.17 -6.68
N ILE A 301 -2.55 -28.98 -5.35
CA ILE A 301 -1.36 -28.52 -4.65
C ILE A 301 -0.77 -29.70 -3.87
N GLU A 302 0.45 -30.08 -4.22
CA GLU A 302 1.25 -31.02 -3.43
C GLU A 302 1.80 -30.37 -2.14
N HIS A 303 2.34 -31.17 -1.23
CA HIS A 303 2.96 -30.64 -0.01
C HIS A 303 4.16 -29.73 -0.35
N ASN A 304 4.15 -28.51 0.20
CA ASN A 304 5.07 -27.38 -0.02
C ASN A 304 4.85 -26.58 -1.31
N SER A 305 3.99 -25.56 -1.22
CA SER A 305 3.65 -24.65 -2.31
C SER A 305 4.80 -23.75 -2.75
N TYR A 306 5.85 -23.52 -1.95
CA TYR A 306 6.85 -22.48 -2.24
C TYR A 306 7.67 -22.77 -3.49
N HIS A 307 7.95 -24.04 -3.79
CA HIS A 307 8.61 -24.41 -5.04
C HIS A 307 7.75 -24.02 -6.25
N LEU A 308 6.45 -24.37 -6.22
CA LEU A 308 5.52 -23.99 -7.29
C LEU A 308 5.45 -22.47 -7.47
N LEU A 309 5.43 -21.70 -6.38
CA LEU A 309 5.39 -20.24 -6.45
C LEU A 309 6.67 -19.66 -7.06
N ALA A 310 7.85 -20.17 -6.64
CA ALA A 310 9.12 -19.81 -7.24
C ALA A 310 9.19 -20.19 -8.73
N GLU A 311 8.63 -21.32 -9.15
CA GLU A 311 8.53 -21.70 -10.57
C GLU A 311 7.66 -20.74 -11.39
N ILE A 312 6.50 -20.32 -10.87
CA ILE A 312 5.63 -19.34 -11.54
C ILE A 312 6.37 -18.00 -11.70
N TRP A 313 7.03 -17.55 -10.63
CA TRP A 313 7.82 -16.33 -10.61
C TRP A 313 8.98 -16.39 -11.61
N GLY A 314 9.76 -17.47 -11.59
CA GLY A 314 10.90 -17.69 -12.50
C GLY A 314 10.47 -17.75 -13.97
N LYS A 315 9.43 -18.53 -14.30
CA LYS A 315 8.89 -18.60 -15.67
C LYS A 315 8.39 -17.26 -16.19
N SER A 316 7.71 -16.49 -15.33
CA SER A 316 7.25 -15.14 -15.71
C SER A 316 8.43 -14.20 -15.98
N SER A 317 9.51 -14.35 -15.22
CA SER A 317 10.75 -13.59 -15.39
C SER A 317 11.49 -13.96 -16.68
N GLU A 318 11.52 -15.25 -17.04
CA GLU A 318 12.05 -15.71 -18.34
C GLU A 318 11.25 -15.15 -19.52
N MET A 319 9.92 -15.16 -19.42
CA MET A 319 9.05 -14.56 -20.45
C MET A 319 9.25 -13.05 -20.56
N LEU A 320 9.39 -12.37 -19.43
CA LEU A 320 9.65 -10.94 -19.39
C LEU A 320 11.02 -10.60 -20.01
N HIS A 321 12.05 -11.38 -19.68
CA HIS A 321 13.37 -11.26 -20.30
C HIS A 321 13.31 -11.45 -21.82
N ALA A 322 12.61 -12.48 -22.30
CA ALA A 322 12.46 -12.74 -23.73
C ALA A 322 11.77 -11.58 -24.48
N ILE A 323 10.75 -10.96 -23.87
CA ILE A 323 10.11 -9.76 -24.43
C ILE A 323 11.10 -8.60 -24.48
N CYS A 324 11.89 -8.39 -23.42
CA CYS A 324 12.89 -7.32 -23.39
C CYS A 324 13.93 -7.53 -24.48
N GLN A 325 14.50 -8.74 -24.62
CA GLN A 325 15.45 -9.07 -25.69
C GLN A 325 14.88 -8.81 -27.08
N GLN A 326 13.65 -9.24 -27.34
CA GLN A 326 13.00 -9.05 -28.63
C GLN A 326 12.77 -7.56 -28.98
N ASN A 327 12.68 -6.70 -27.96
CA ASN A 327 12.50 -5.25 -28.12
C ASN A 327 13.81 -4.46 -27.92
N ASN A 328 14.97 -5.13 -27.86
CA ASN A 328 16.28 -4.53 -27.60
C ASN A 328 16.31 -3.69 -26.30
N LEU A 329 15.65 -4.18 -25.25
CA LEU A 329 15.63 -3.58 -23.93
C LEU A 329 16.56 -4.34 -22.99
N HIS A 330 17.29 -3.61 -22.14
CA HIS A 330 17.96 -4.23 -21.00
C HIS A 330 16.92 -4.75 -20.00
N TYR A 331 17.15 -5.92 -19.42
CA TYR A 331 16.29 -6.48 -18.37
C TYR A 331 17.10 -6.72 -17.11
N PHE A 332 16.73 -6.03 -16.03
CA PHE A 332 17.31 -6.17 -14.71
C PHE A 332 16.27 -6.76 -13.77
N HIS A 333 16.64 -7.80 -13.03
CA HIS A 333 15.74 -8.48 -12.10
C HIS A 333 16.32 -8.46 -10.69
N ILE A 334 15.64 -7.78 -9.79
CA ILE A 334 16.04 -7.57 -8.40
C ILE A 334 15.11 -8.32 -7.47
N LEU A 335 15.66 -9.26 -6.69
CA LEU A 335 14.96 -9.81 -5.53
C LEU A 335 15.04 -8.80 -4.38
N GLN A 336 13.89 -8.26 -3.97
CA GLN A 336 13.85 -7.18 -2.97
C GLN A 336 14.31 -7.64 -1.56
N PRO A 337 14.82 -6.71 -0.73
CA PRO A 337 15.09 -6.97 0.69
C PRO A 337 13.85 -7.41 1.47
N ASN A 338 14.06 -8.24 2.49
CA ASN A 338 12.98 -8.64 3.40
C ASN A 338 13.46 -8.87 4.84
N GLN A 339 12.76 -8.27 5.79
CA GLN A 339 13.05 -8.30 7.23
C GLN A 339 12.91 -9.68 7.90
N TYR A 340 12.18 -10.61 7.28
CA TYR A 340 11.92 -11.94 7.84
C TYR A 340 13.00 -12.97 7.51
N ILE A 341 13.98 -12.62 6.67
CA ILE A 341 15.10 -13.49 6.31
C ILE A 341 16.12 -13.46 7.44
N ASP A 342 16.44 -14.64 7.97
CA ASP A 342 17.42 -14.76 9.05
C ASP A 342 18.79 -14.22 8.59
N GLY A 343 19.32 -13.26 9.34
CA GLY A 343 20.59 -12.59 9.06
C GLY A 343 20.55 -11.51 7.98
N ALA A 344 19.39 -11.15 7.41
CA ALA A 344 19.32 -10.11 6.38
C ALA A 344 19.51 -8.68 6.90
N LYS A 345 19.28 -8.46 8.20
CA LYS A 345 19.56 -7.19 8.90
C LYS A 345 19.67 -7.42 10.41
N PRO A 346 20.61 -6.77 11.12
CA PRO A 346 20.70 -6.78 12.57
C PRO A 346 19.64 -5.83 13.18
N LEU A 347 18.38 -6.25 13.18
CA LEU A 347 17.25 -5.43 13.67
C LEU A 347 17.41 -5.10 15.16
N SER A 348 17.31 -3.81 15.49
CA SER A 348 17.21 -3.35 16.88
C SER A 348 15.86 -3.74 17.50
N GLU A 349 15.74 -3.78 18.84
CA GLU A 349 14.45 -4.07 19.50
C GLU A 349 13.35 -3.07 19.10
N LYS A 350 13.72 -1.80 18.88
CA LYS A 350 12.79 -0.77 18.39
C LYS A 350 12.32 -1.04 16.97
N GLU A 351 13.20 -1.52 16.10
CA GLU A 351 12.82 -1.87 14.73
C GLU A 351 12.02 -3.16 14.68
N LYS A 352 12.37 -4.19 15.47
CA LYS A 352 11.61 -5.44 15.57
C LYS A 352 10.15 -5.20 15.94
N SER A 353 9.86 -4.27 16.85
CA SER A 353 8.47 -3.96 17.23
C SER A 353 7.64 -3.28 16.13
N ILE A 354 8.29 -2.80 15.07
CA ILE A 354 7.67 -2.22 13.87
C ILE A 354 7.63 -3.25 12.74
N ALA A 355 8.75 -3.94 12.53
CA ALA A 355 9.06 -4.73 11.35
C ALA A 355 8.70 -6.22 11.48
N ILE A 356 8.60 -6.75 12.70
CA ILE A 356 8.39 -8.18 12.91
C ILE A 356 7.06 -8.42 13.62
N ASN A 357 6.13 -8.97 12.88
CA ASN A 357 4.92 -9.58 13.41
C ASN A 357 4.99 -11.09 13.19
N VAL A 358 5.04 -11.84 14.29
CA VAL A 358 5.17 -13.31 14.29
C VAL A 358 3.88 -14.02 13.86
N ASP A 359 2.74 -13.35 13.99
CA ASP A 359 1.43 -13.88 13.61
C ASP A 359 1.04 -13.47 12.18
N ASN A 360 1.85 -12.62 11.53
CA ASN A 360 1.62 -12.23 10.14
C ASN A 360 1.91 -13.40 9.20
N SER A 361 0.85 -13.92 8.57
CA SER A 361 0.96 -15.04 7.63
C SER A 361 1.85 -14.77 6.42
N TRP A 362 1.98 -13.50 5.99
CA TRP A 362 2.89 -13.10 4.92
C TRP A 362 4.35 -13.16 5.37
N GLY A 363 4.64 -12.70 6.59
CA GLY A 363 5.95 -12.81 7.21
C GLY A 363 6.42 -14.25 7.42
N ILE A 364 5.52 -15.13 7.89
CA ILE A 364 5.78 -16.58 8.00
C ILE A 364 6.13 -17.17 6.63
N THR A 365 5.37 -16.77 5.60
CA THR A 365 5.60 -17.22 4.23
C THR A 365 6.96 -16.75 3.71
N ALA A 366 7.28 -15.47 3.90
CA ALA A 366 8.57 -14.89 3.49
C ALA A 366 9.75 -15.60 4.17
N LYS A 367 9.70 -15.77 5.50
CA LYS A 367 10.71 -16.50 6.27
C LYS A 367 10.95 -17.91 5.73
N SER A 368 9.88 -18.59 5.30
CA SER A 368 9.95 -20.03 4.97
C SER A 368 10.21 -20.35 3.50
N GLY A 369 10.06 -19.37 2.59
CA GLY A 369 10.11 -19.63 1.15
C GLY A 369 11.06 -18.73 0.35
N TYR A 370 11.69 -17.71 0.96
CA TYR A 370 12.65 -16.86 0.25
C TYR A 370 13.86 -17.65 -0.27
N ASP A 371 14.27 -18.72 0.41
CA ASP A 371 15.33 -19.62 -0.06
C ASP A 371 15.01 -20.22 -1.45
N LYS A 372 13.73 -20.45 -1.75
CA LYS A 372 13.28 -20.93 -3.06
C LYS A 372 13.39 -19.86 -4.13
N LEU A 373 13.11 -18.60 -3.80
CA LEU A 373 13.30 -17.47 -4.71
C LEU A 373 14.78 -17.23 -5.01
N ILE A 374 15.65 -17.30 -3.98
CA ILE A 374 17.10 -17.15 -4.13
C ILE A 374 17.65 -18.27 -5.02
N ALA A 375 17.28 -19.53 -4.74
CA ALA A 375 17.70 -20.66 -5.55
C ALA A 375 17.22 -20.53 -7.01
N LYS A 376 15.95 -20.19 -7.22
CA LYS A 376 15.40 -19.96 -8.57
C LYS A 376 16.08 -18.79 -9.27
N GLY A 377 16.38 -17.71 -8.55
CA GLY A 377 17.11 -16.56 -9.08
C GLY A 377 18.52 -16.92 -9.56
N GLN A 378 19.21 -17.82 -8.87
CA GLN A 378 20.48 -18.36 -9.35
C GLN A 378 20.30 -19.14 -10.66
N GLU A 379 19.24 -19.93 -10.80
CA GLU A 379 18.94 -20.60 -12.08
C GLU A 379 18.64 -19.59 -13.21
N LEU A 380 17.95 -18.48 -12.91
CA LEU A 380 17.72 -17.41 -13.89
C LEU A 380 19.04 -16.78 -14.33
N LYS A 381 19.95 -16.54 -13.38
CA LYS A 381 21.30 -16.02 -13.66
C LYS A 381 22.10 -16.97 -14.55
N ASP A 382 22.04 -18.27 -14.27
CA ASP A 382 22.70 -19.31 -15.09
C ASP A 382 22.13 -19.36 -16.52
N LYS A 383 20.89 -18.90 -16.73
CA LYS A 383 20.25 -18.74 -18.04
C LYS A 383 20.56 -17.39 -18.73
N GLY A 384 21.42 -16.57 -18.14
CA GLY A 384 21.82 -15.28 -18.71
C GLY A 384 20.90 -14.10 -18.40
N ILE A 385 19.95 -14.27 -17.47
CA ILE A 385 19.14 -13.15 -16.96
C ILE A 385 19.99 -12.36 -15.96
N ALA A 386 20.00 -11.04 -16.07
CA ALA A 386 20.68 -10.16 -15.11
C ALA A 386 19.91 -10.10 -13.78
N PHE A 387 19.98 -11.20 -13.03
CA PHE A 387 19.36 -11.37 -11.72
C PHE A 387 20.33 -11.00 -10.60
N HIS A 388 19.84 -10.19 -9.65
CA HIS A 388 20.58 -9.72 -8.49
C HIS A 388 19.75 -9.94 -7.22
N ASP A 389 20.39 -10.60 -6.24
CA ASP A 389 19.79 -10.85 -4.93
C ASP A 389 20.14 -9.70 -3.97
N LEU A 390 19.17 -8.82 -3.71
CA LEU A 390 19.29 -7.75 -2.71
C LEU A 390 18.57 -8.09 -1.40
N SER A 391 18.22 -9.37 -1.19
CA SER A 391 17.51 -9.82 0.00
C SER A 391 18.22 -9.50 1.31
N ARG A 392 19.56 -9.34 1.25
CA ARG A 392 20.47 -9.07 2.37
C ARG A 392 21.22 -7.74 2.27
N ILE A 393 20.78 -6.81 1.43
CA ILE A 393 21.45 -5.51 1.24
C ILE A 393 21.61 -4.70 2.56
N PHE A 394 20.78 -4.95 3.56
CA PHE A 394 20.84 -4.26 4.87
C PHE A 394 21.59 -5.02 5.96
N GLN A 395 22.33 -6.09 5.63
CA GLN A 395 22.99 -6.95 6.62
C GLN A 395 23.99 -6.21 7.51
N ASP A 396 24.58 -5.11 7.02
CA ASP A 396 25.58 -4.31 7.73
C ASP A 396 25.01 -2.97 8.24
N THR A 397 23.69 -2.76 8.10
CA THR A 397 23.03 -1.51 8.51
C THR A 397 22.41 -1.63 9.89
N THR A 398 22.66 -0.67 10.78
CA THR A 398 22.14 -0.68 12.17
C THR A 398 21.01 0.32 12.40
N GLU A 399 20.85 1.27 11.49
CA GLU A 399 19.78 2.26 11.45
C GLU A 399 18.42 1.59 11.28
N ILE A 400 17.38 2.22 11.84
CA ILE A 400 15.99 1.76 11.69
C ILE A 400 15.53 2.12 10.28
N LEU A 401 15.29 1.11 9.45
CA LEU A 401 14.89 1.27 8.06
C LEU A 401 13.45 0.83 7.84
N TYR A 402 13.07 -0.35 8.33
CA TYR A 402 11.74 -0.90 8.08
C TYR A 402 10.66 -0.11 8.81
N VAL A 403 9.53 0.13 8.13
CA VAL A 403 8.43 0.98 8.61
C VAL A 403 7.12 0.22 8.85
N ASP A 404 7.06 -1.05 8.47
CA ASP A 404 5.93 -1.94 8.75
C ASP A 404 6.34 -3.42 8.79
N ASP A 405 5.38 -4.27 9.17
CA ASP A 405 5.52 -5.73 9.23
C ASP A 405 5.26 -6.44 7.89
N CYS A 406 5.20 -5.69 6.79
CA CYS A 406 5.00 -6.22 5.45
C CYS A 406 6.35 -6.39 4.74
N CYS A 407 6.91 -5.28 4.24
CA CYS A 407 8.20 -5.26 3.55
C CYS A 407 8.73 -3.84 3.25
N HIS A 408 8.09 -2.77 3.73
CA HIS A 408 8.46 -1.41 3.35
C HIS A 408 9.51 -0.83 4.28
N PHE A 409 10.34 0.04 3.71
CA PHE A 409 11.38 0.77 4.41
C PHE A 409 11.31 2.26 4.09
N ASN A 410 11.91 3.06 4.96
CA ASN A 410 11.91 4.51 4.88
C ASN A 410 12.77 5.01 3.71
N TYR A 411 12.88 6.34 3.62
CA TYR A 411 13.68 7.02 2.61
C TYR A 411 15.14 6.53 2.56
N GLU A 412 15.79 6.34 3.72
CA GLU A 412 17.18 5.87 3.78
C GLU A 412 17.33 4.44 3.25
N GLY A 413 16.37 3.56 3.53
CA GLY A 413 16.38 2.21 2.96
C GLY A 413 16.24 2.22 1.44
N ASN A 414 15.37 3.09 0.91
CA ASN A 414 15.21 3.28 -0.54
C ASN A 414 16.45 3.89 -1.19
N LEU A 415 17.16 4.76 -0.47
CA LEU A 415 18.41 5.34 -0.92
C LEU A 415 19.53 4.30 -1.05
N ILE A 416 19.68 3.42 -0.04
CA ILE A 416 20.66 2.33 -0.09
C ILE A 416 20.38 1.41 -1.28
N MET A 417 19.12 0.97 -1.43
CA MET A 417 18.72 0.12 -2.56
C MET A 417 18.90 0.83 -3.92
N GLY A 418 18.60 2.13 -4.00
CA GLY A 418 18.77 2.92 -5.22
C GLY A 418 20.21 3.04 -5.68
N LYS A 419 21.16 3.18 -4.76
CA LYS A 419 22.60 3.22 -5.09
C LYS A 419 23.09 1.86 -5.61
N GLU A 420 22.74 0.78 -4.93
CA GLU A 420 23.13 -0.58 -5.36
C GLU A 420 22.57 -0.92 -6.74
N ILE A 421 21.30 -0.60 -6.99
CA ILE A 421 20.68 -0.79 -8.31
C ILE A 421 21.35 0.10 -9.36
N ALA A 422 21.73 1.33 -9.02
CA ALA A 422 22.46 2.21 -9.92
C ALA A 422 23.82 1.62 -10.31
N ASP A 423 24.57 1.08 -9.34
CA ASP A 423 25.85 0.40 -9.60
C ASP A 423 25.64 -0.79 -10.54
N ILE A 424 24.66 -1.65 -10.27
CA ILE A 424 24.29 -2.80 -11.10
C ILE A 424 24.01 -2.39 -12.56
N ILE A 425 23.19 -1.36 -12.75
CA ILE A 425 22.80 -0.90 -14.09
C ILE A 425 24.02 -0.31 -14.80
N MET A 426 24.78 0.56 -14.13
CA MET A 426 25.92 1.24 -14.75
C MET A 426 27.05 0.28 -15.10
N ASP A 427 27.32 -0.73 -14.29
CA ASP A 427 28.32 -1.75 -14.60
C ASP A 427 27.91 -2.59 -15.81
N THR A 428 26.63 -2.95 -15.92
CA THR A 428 26.10 -3.66 -17.09
C THR A 428 26.18 -2.81 -18.37
N LEU A 429 25.97 -1.49 -18.27
CA LEU A 429 26.07 -0.59 -19.42
C LEU A 429 27.51 -0.31 -19.86
N LYS A 430 28.51 -0.54 -19.02
CA LYS A 430 29.94 -0.42 -19.39
C LYS A 430 30.49 -1.66 -20.11
N GLU A 431 29.92 -2.83 -19.82
CA GLU A 431 30.36 -4.11 -20.40
C GLU A 431 29.88 -4.32 -21.84
N ASN A 432 28.88 -3.55 -22.27
CA ASN A 432 28.36 -3.50 -23.64
C ASN A 432 28.90 -2.28 -24.38
#